data_AF-A0A5C5GHG6-F1
#
_entry.id   AF-A0A5C5GHG6-F1
#
_cell.length_a   1.000
_cell.length_b   1.000
_cell.length_c   1.000
_cell.angle_alpha   90.00
_cell.angle_beta   90.00
_cell.angle_gamma   90.00
#
_symmetry.space_group_name_H-M   'P 1'
#
loop_
_entity.id
_entity.type
_entity.pdbx_description
1 polymer ?
#
loop_
_entity_poly.entity_id
_entity_poly.type
_entity_poly.pdbx_seq_one_letter_code
_entity_poly.pdbx_strand_id
1 'polypeptide(L)'
;MKTVLSILVALAATGAAAQEALPACDTLEPGDAGGVDCSLPGRGEARLVFDYTGDEGLWQLAFIELDSETVLFTSPVIDVEGVNTAPELRDITGDGTAELFVPYSAGMVNIYNQVWTPTEAGWSYMGDLGGFGAASIELRDGLIINNERSSAAVYYETAMTTANGMFEDVYEMEIDYAAQACSLVEGSAFASAGLSAEDLITACEARDW
;
A
#
# COMPACT_ATOMS: atom_id res chain seq x y z
N MET A 1 4.91 -28.82 17.20
CA MET A 1 3.82 -29.37 16.36
C MET A 1 2.50 -28.83 16.88
N LYS A 2 2.18 -27.57 16.57
CA LYS A 2 0.83 -27.03 16.72
C LYS A 2 0.11 -27.32 15.40
N THR A 3 -1.01 -27.99 15.51
CA THR A 3 -1.86 -28.42 14.41
C THR A 3 -2.39 -27.18 13.69
N VAL A 4 -2.08 -27.12 12.39
CA VAL A 4 -2.57 -26.16 11.41
C VAL A 4 -4.10 -26.24 11.36
N LEU A 5 -4.78 -25.16 11.74
CA LEU A 5 -6.18 -24.94 11.42
C LEU A 5 -6.21 -24.05 10.18
N SER A 6 -6.00 -24.65 9.01
CA SER A 6 -6.24 -24.01 7.72
C SER A 6 -7.72 -23.62 7.66
N ILE A 7 -8.02 -22.33 7.55
CA ILE A 7 -9.34 -21.88 7.11
C ILE A 7 -9.40 -22.11 5.60
N LEU A 8 -9.84 -23.33 5.29
CA LEU A 8 -10.46 -23.84 4.09
C LEU A 8 -10.46 -22.95 2.82
N VAL A 9 -9.69 -23.40 1.82
CA VAL A 9 -10.29 -23.65 0.50
C VAL A 9 -11.06 -24.97 0.58
N ALA A 10 -12.31 -24.89 1.03
CA ALA A 10 -13.32 -25.87 0.66
C ALA A 10 -14.68 -25.18 0.65
N LEU A 11 -15.13 -24.78 -0.55
CA LEU A 11 -16.55 -24.62 -0.82
C LEU A 11 -17.20 -26.01 -0.67
N ALA A 12 -17.69 -26.31 0.53
CA ALA A 12 -18.64 -27.37 0.79
C ALA A 12 -19.59 -26.90 1.89
N ALA A 13 -20.83 -26.64 1.48
CA ALA A 13 -21.92 -26.25 2.35
C ALA A 13 -22.12 -27.23 3.51
N THR A 14 -21.71 -26.86 4.72
CA THR A 14 -22.24 -27.39 5.98
C THR A 14 -21.93 -26.44 7.13
N GLY A 15 -22.98 -25.83 7.68
CA GLY A 15 -23.03 -25.38 9.07
C GLY A 15 -22.40 -24.02 9.35
N ALA A 16 -23.26 -23.05 9.65
CA ALA A 16 -22.93 -21.84 10.38
C ALA A 16 -22.30 -22.18 11.74
N ALA A 17 -20.98 -22.45 11.74
CA ALA A 17 -20.15 -22.29 12.91
C ALA A 17 -19.69 -20.83 12.89
N ALA A 18 -19.95 -20.11 13.98
CA ALA A 18 -19.55 -18.72 14.17
C ALA A 18 -18.10 -18.52 13.69
N GLN A 19 -17.93 -17.89 12.53
CA GLN A 19 -16.66 -17.34 12.13
C GLN A 19 -16.34 -16.31 13.18
N GLU A 20 -15.33 -16.58 14.00
CA GLU A 20 -14.85 -15.63 15.00
C GLU A 20 -14.63 -14.31 14.26
N ALA A 21 -15.29 -13.24 14.72
CA ALA A 21 -15.26 -11.99 14.00
C ALA A 21 -13.80 -11.51 13.96
N LEU A 22 -13.22 -11.49 12.77
CA LEU A 22 -11.85 -10.99 12.59
C LEU A 22 -11.77 -9.56 13.10
N PRO A 23 -10.66 -9.15 13.74
CA PRO A 23 -10.46 -7.76 14.11
C PRO A 23 -10.48 -6.89 12.85
N ALA A 24 -10.89 -5.64 13.02
CA ALA A 24 -10.75 -4.67 11.95
C ALA A 24 -9.27 -4.28 11.81
N CYS A 25 -8.74 -4.27 10.58
CA CYS A 25 -7.31 -4.02 10.36
C CYS A 25 -6.86 -2.66 10.91
N ASP A 26 -7.74 -1.65 10.87
CA ASP A 26 -7.52 -0.29 11.40
C ASP A 26 -7.52 -0.19 12.93
N THR A 27 -7.82 -1.29 13.63
CA THR A 27 -7.75 -1.38 15.10
C THR A 27 -6.49 -2.08 15.61
N LEU A 28 -5.68 -2.63 14.70
CA LEU A 28 -4.42 -3.27 15.05
C LEU A 28 -3.33 -2.21 15.20
N GLU A 29 -2.65 -2.21 16.34
CA GLU A 29 -1.54 -1.30 16.58
C GLU A 29 -0.33 -1.67 15.70
N PRO A 30 0.43 -0.69 15.19
CA PRO A 30 1.70 -0.95 14.53
C PRO A 30 2.65 -1.73 15.46
N GLY A 31 3.18 -2.86 14.97
CA GLY A 31 3.96 -3.82 15.77
C GLY A 31 3.21 -5.13 16.02
N ASP A 32 1.90 -5.05 16.24
CA ASP A 32 1.05 -6.21 16.53
C ASP A 32 0.29 -6.72 15.30
N ALA A 33 0.28 -5.95 14.20
CA ALA A 33 -0.46 -6.29 12.99
C ALA A 33 0.23 -7.33 12.08
N GLY A 34 1.53 -7.58 12.29
CA GLY A 34 2.31 -8.47 11.43
C GLY A 34 1.80 -9.91 11.47
N GLY A 35 1.27 -10.40 10.35
CA GLY A 35 0.79 -11.79 10.23
C GLY A 35 -0.56 -12.06 10.92
N VAL A 36 -1.34 -11.01 11.22
CA VAL A 36 -2.63 -11.14 11.89
C VAL A 36 -3.77 -11.06 10.88
N ASP A 37 -4.58 -12.11 10.80
CA ASP A 37 -5.81 -12.10 10.01
C ASP A 37 -6.73 -10.98 10.49
N CYS A 38 -7.19 -10.15 9.55
CA CYS A 38 -8.02 -9.00 9.85
C CYS A 38 -9.00 -8.73 8.70
N SER A 39 -9.86 -7.73 8.87
CA SER A 39 -10.74 -7.29 7.80
C SER A 39 -10.87 -5.78 7.67
N LEU A 40 -11.17 -5.34 6.45
CA LEU A 40 -11.54 -3.97 6.12
C LEU A 40 -12.92 -3.94 5.46
N PRO A 41 -13.64 -2.80 5.50
CA PRO A 41 -14.76 -2.58 4.60
C PRO A 41 -14.32 -2.82 3.15
N GLY A 42 -15.14 -3.53 2.37
CA GLY A 42 -14.95 -3.70 0.93
C GLY A 42 -15.77 -2.68 0.15
N ARG A 43 -16.05 -2.98 -1.13
CA ARG A 43 -16.89 -2.11 -1.97
C ARG A 43 -18.37 -2.32 -1.65
N GLY A 44 -19.09 -1.22 -1.43
CA GLY A 44 -20.50 -1.27 -1.03
C GLY A 44 -20.65 -1.92 0.35
N GLU A 45 -21.42 -3.00 0.42
CA GLU A 45 -21.63 -3.78 1.66
C GLU A 45 -20.65 -4.96 1.79
N ALA A 46 -19.71 -5.09 0.84
CA ALA A 46 -18.72 -6.16 0.87
C ALA A 46 -17.69 -5.95 2.00
N ARG A 47 -16.91 -7.00 2.28
CA ARG A 47 -15.80 -7.00 3.24
C ARG A 47 -14.55 -7.57 2.58
N LEU A 48 -13.40 -6.94 2.83
CA LEU A 48 -12.10 -7.51 2.53
C LEU A 48 -11.60 -8.30 3.72
N VAL A 49 -11.23 -9.56 3.50
CA VAL A 49 -10.64 -10.46 4.49
C VAL A 49 -9.21 -10.74 4.10
N PHE A 50 -8.29 -10.54 5.03
CA PHE A 50 -6.86 -10.82 4.85
C PHE A 50 -6.51 -12.08 5.63
N ASP A 51 -5.94 -13.05 4.94
CA ASP A 51 -5.55 -14.36 5.47
C ASP A 51 -4.03 -14.47 5.37
N TYR A 52 -3.37 -14.52 6.54
CA TYR A 52 -1.93 -14.67 6.67
C TYR A 52 -1.59 -16.12 7.04
N THR A 53 -0.67 -16.69 6.27
CA THR A 53 -0.10 -18.01 6.52
C THR A 53 1.42 -17.93 6.54
N GLY A 54 2.10 -18.87 7.18
CA GLY A 54 3.57 -18.88 7.26
C GLY A 54 4.10 -18.81 8.68
N ASP A 55 5.32 -18.28 8.81
CA ASP A 55 6.05 -18.18 10.07
C ASP A 55 6.44 -16.72 10.34
N GLU A 56 6.75 -16.40 11.60
CA GLU A 56 7.11 -15.04 12.01
C GLU A 56 8.24 -14.45 11.15
N GLY A 57 7.95 -13.30 10.53
CA GLY A 57 8.88 -12.57 9.66
C GLY A 57 8.84 -12.97 8.19
N LEU A 58 8.20 -14.09 7.83
CA LEU A 58 8.00 -14.56 6.46
C LEU A 58 6.58 -15.13 6.30
N TRP A 59 5.68 -14.25 5.90
CA TRP A 59 4.27 -14.55 5.72
C TRP A 59 3.89 -14.64 4.25
N GLN A 60 2.78 -15.30 3.99
CA GLN A 60 2.07 -15.32 2.73
C GLN A 60 0.68 -14.78 3.00
N LEU A 61 0.28 -13.76 2.26
CA LEU A 61 -1.02 -13.12 2.37
C LEU A 61 -1.85 -13.39 1.11
N ALA A 62 -3.11 -13.74 1.30
CA ALA A 62 -4.14 -13.57 0.29
C ALA A 62 -5.26 -12.71 0.88
N PHE A 63 -5.96 -11.96 0.02
CA PHE A 63 -7.17 -11.26 0.41
C PHE A 63 -8.37 -11.67 -0.45
N ILE A 64 -9.52 -11.68 0.19
CA ILE A 64 -10.79 -12.10 -0.40
C ILE A 64 -11.81 -10.98 -0.19
N GLU A 65 -12.47 -10.57 -1.26
CA GLU A 65 -13.64 -9.70 -1.15
C GLU A 65 -14.91 -10.55 -1.11
N LEU A 66 -15.72 -10.35 -0.06
CA LEU A 66 -16.93 -11.11 0.22
C LEU A 66 -18.13 -10.17 0.30
N ASP A 67 -19.21 -10.48 -0.40
CA ASP A 67 -20.55 -9.94 -0.07
C ASP A 67 -21.34 -11.04 0.63
N SER A 68 -21.53 -10.88 1.94
CA SER A 68 -22.09 -11.91 2.81
C SER A 68 -21.26 -13.22 2.73
N GLU A 69 -21.79 -14.28 2.11
CA GLU A 69 -21.08 -15.56 1.89
C GLU A 69 -20.58 -15.72 0.44
N THR A 70 -20.80 -14.73 -0.43
CA THR A 70 -20.41 -14.80 -1.84
C THR A 70 -19.02 -14.22 -2.03
N VAL A 71 -18.10 -15.03 -2.57
CA VAL A 71 -16.78 -14.56 -3.01
C VAL A 71 -16.93 -13.73 -4.28
N LEU A 72 -16.57 -12.45 -4.18
CA LEU A 72 -16.51 -11.52 -5.31
C LEU A 72 -15.13 -11.52 -5.97
N PHE A 73 -14.07 -11.64 -5.17
CA PHE A 73 -12.70 -11.61 -5.63
C PHE A 73 -11.77 -12.39 -4.70
N THR A 74 -10.69 -12.94 -5.25
CA THR A 74 -9.58 -13.53 -4.49
C THR A 74 -8.27 -13.09 -5.12
N SER A 75 -7.38 -12.52 -4.33
CA SER A 75 -6.07 -12.07 -4.80
C SER A 75 -5.16 -13.26 -5.11
N PRO A 76 -4.11 -13.05 -5.92
CA PRO A 76 -2.90 -13.87 -5.85
C PRO A 76 -2.33 -13.87 -4.42
N VAL A 77 -1.54 -14.90 -4.11
CA VAL A 77 -0.75 -14.92 -2.86
C VAL A 77 0.42 -13.95 -2.99
N ILE A 78 0.62 -13.13 -1.96
CA ILE A 78 1.69 -12.13 -1.84
C ILE A 78 2.65 -12.60 -0.74
N ASP A 79 3.94 -12.66 -1.04
CA ASP A 79 4.95 -12.90 -0.01
C ASP A 79 5.19 -11.59 0.78
N VAL A 80 5.15 -11.69 2.10
CA VAL A 80 5.18 -10.56 3.05
C VAL A 80 6.31 -10.76 4.05
N GLU A 81 7.32 -9.89 4.04
CA GLU A 81 8.52 -10.00 4.88
C GLU A 81 8.63 -8.83 5.88
N GLY A 82 8.82 -9.14 7.15
CA GLY A 82 9.14 -8.13 8.17
C GLY A 82 8.06 -7.08 8.44
N VAL A 83 6.84 -7.28 7.95
CA VAL A 83 5.75 -6.30 8.06
C VAL A 83 5.15 -6.27 9.46
N ASN A 84 4.96 -5.05 9.97
CA ASN A 84 4.39 -4.76 11.29
C ASN A 84 3.15 -3.86 11.24
N THR A 85 2.63 -3.55 10.05
CA THR A 85 1.42 -2.75 9.85
C THR A 85 0.35 -3.58 9.15
N ALA A 86 -0.92 -3.25 9.41
CA ALA A 86 -2.03 -3.92 8.75
C ALA A 86 -2.27 -3.33 7.35
N PRO A 87 -2.97 -4.04 6.46
CA PRO A 87 -3.51 -3.46 5.24
C PRO A 87 -4.43 -2.28 5.54
N GLU A 88 -4.48 -1.31 4.63
CA GLU A 88 -5.27 -0.09 4.78
C GLU A 88 -5.92 0.36 3.47
N LEU A 89 -6.98 1.16 3.59
CA LEU A 89 -7.69 1.74 2.45
C LEU A 89 -7.48 3.25 2.43
N ARG A 90 -7.06 3.78 1.29
CA ARG A 90 -6.93 5.22 1.07
C ARG A 90 -7.18 5.58 -0.38
N ASP A 91 -8.03 6.57 -0.61
CA ASP A 91 -8.21 7.17 -1.95
C ASP A 91 -6.99 8.05 -2.25
N ILE A 92 -6.15 7.58 -3.17
CA ILE A 92 -4.97 8.30 -3.69
C ILE A 92 -5.15 8.74 -5.14
N THR A 93 -6.17 8.25 -5.83
CA THR A 93 -6.47 8.64 -7.22
C THR A 93 -7.44 9.81 -7.31
N GLY A 94 -8.12 10.15 -6.21
CA GLY A 94 -9.09 11.23 -6.13
C GLY A 94 -10.42 10.91 -6.80
N ASP A 95 -10.71 9.63 -7.07
CA ASP A 95 -11.92 9.19 -7.75
C ASP A 95 -13.08 8.89 -6.79
N GLY A 96 -12.86 9.02 -5.48
CA GLY A 96 -13.83 8.76 -4.42
C GLY A 96 -13.88 7.30 -3.98
N THR A 97 -13.08 6.42 -4.57
CA THR A 97 -12.92 5.02 -4.20
C THR A 97 -11.52 4.81 -3.65
N ALA A 98 -11.43 4.14 -2.50
CA ALA A 98 -10.14 3.90 -1.88
C ALA A 98 -9.35 2.80 -2.61
N GLU A 99 -8.07 3.05 -2.85
CA GLU A 99 -7.09 2.02 -3.15
C GLU A 99 -6.74 1.23 -1.89
N LEU A 100 -6.43 -0.05 -2.09
CA LEU A 100 -5.98 -0.96 -1.05
C LEU A 100 -4.45 -0.99 -1.01
N PHE A 101 -3.89 -0.69 0.15
CA PHE A 101 -2.48 -0.78 0.46
C PHE A 101 -2.23 -2.08 1.23
N VAL A 102 -1.46 -2.98 0.63
CA VAL A 102 -1.03 -4.23 1.26
C VAL A 102 0.46 -4.12 1.56
N PRO A 103 0.86 -3.94 2.83
CA PRO A 103 2.27 -3.91 3.18
C PRO A 103 2.89 -5.29 2.92
N TYR A 104 3.99 -5.34 2.17
CA TYR A 104 4.69 -6.58 1.83
C TYR A 104 6.15 -6.60 2.28
N SER A 105 6.74 -5.43 2.56
CA SER A 105 8.07 -5.37 3.17
C SER A 105 8.16 -4.16 4.08
N ALA A 106 8.71 -4.32 5.29
CA ALA A 106 9.04 -3.18 6.14
C ALA A 106 10.52 -3.24 6.56
N GLY A 107 11.25 -2.18 6.25
CA GLY A 107 12.55 -1.90 6.83
C GLY A 107 12.41 -1.21 8.19
N MET A 108 13.53 -0.73 8.76
CA MET A 108 13.49 0.05 10.01
C MET A 108 12.70 1.36 9.89
N VAL A 109 12.50 1.87 8.68
CA VAL A 109 11.89 3.19 8.44
C VAL A 109 10.89 3.15 7.30
N ASN A 110 11.25 2.57 6.15
CA ASN A 110 10.38 2.52 4.99
C ASN A 110 9.48 1.28 5.05
N ILE A 111 8.21 1.46 4.70
CA ILE A 111 7.22 0.43 4.47
C ILE A 111 6.91 0.42 2.97
N TYR A 112 7.03 -0.74 2.36
CA TYR A 112 6.71 -1.00 0.97
C TYR A 112 5.35 -1.70 0.88
N ASN A 113 4.46 -1.11 0.07
CA ASN A 113 3.10 -1.57 -0.11
C ASN A 113 2.86 -1.93 -1.57
N GLN A 114 2.19 -3.05 -1.80
CA GLN A 114 1.50 -3.27 -3.06
C GLN A 114 0.21 -2.47 -3.02
N VAL A 115 -0.02 -1.63 -4.01
CA VAL A 115 -1.25 -0.86 -4.14
C VAL A 115 -2.17 -1.53 -5.15
N TRP A 116 -3.43 -1.68 -4.77
CA TRP A 116 -4.46 -2.31 -5.57
C TRP A 116 -5.62 -1.33 -5.77
N THR A 117 -6.05 -1.16 -7.01
CA THR A 117 -7.17 -0.30 -7.37
C THR A 117 -8.43 -1.14 -7.68
N PRO A 118 -9.62 -0.70 -7.25
CA PRO A 118 -10.85 -1.41 -7.53
C PRO A 118 -11.25 -1.31 -9.02
N THR A 119 -11.80 -2.40 -9.55
CA THR A 119 -12.26 -2.52 -10.95
C THR A 119 -13.59 -3.27 -11.00
N GLU A 120 -14.28 -3.26 -12.13
CA GLU A 120 -15.51 -4.05 -12.30
C GLU A 120 -15.32 -5.55 -12.01
N ALA A 121 -14.10 -6.08 -12.24
CA ALA A 121 -13.76 -7.49 -12.05
C ALA A 121 -13.22 -7.84 -10.64
N GLY A 122 -13.10 -6.87 -9.74
CA GLY A 122 -12.43 -7.08 -8.45
C GLY A 122 -11.36 -6.04 -8.21
N TRP A 123 -10.14 -6.47 -7.93
CA TRP A 123 -8.99 -5.61 -7.66
C TRP A 123 -7.89 -5.84 -8.69
N SER A 124 -7.26 -4.76 -9.14
CA SER A 124 -6.09 -4.81 -10.02
C SER A 124 -4.88 -4.24 -9.29
N TYR A 125 -3.75 -4.93 -9.37
CA TYR A 125 -2.49 -4.39 -8.89
C TYR A 125 -2.11 -3.16 -9.73
N MET A 126 -1.75 -2.07 -9.04
CA MET A 126 -1.47 -0.75 -9.60
C MET A 126 0.03 -0.44 -9.60
N GLY A 127 0.79 -1.05 -8.69
CA GLY A 127 2.22 -0.86 -8.52
C GLY A 127 2.62 -0.86 -7.04
N ASP A 128 3.90 -0.61 -6.78
CA ASP A 128 4.43 -0.54 -5.42
C ASP A 128 4.65 0.90 -4.99
N LEU A 129 4.38 1.19 -3.72
CA LEU A 129 4.73 2.45 -3.07
C LEU A 129 5.56 2.19 -1.81
N GLY A 130 6.76 2.77 -1.77
CA GLY A 130 7.57 2.87 -0.56
C GLY A 130 7.28 4.15 0.23
N GLY A 131 7.62 4.18 1.51
CA GLY A 131 7.61 5.39 2.31
C GLY A 131 7.23 5.14 3.76
N PHE A 132 6.51 6.06 4.41
CA PHE A 132 6.17 5.95 5.84
C PHE A 132 4.74 5.42 6.07
N GLY A 133 4.21 4.62 5.14
CA GLY A 133 2.83 4.10 5.15
C GLY A 133 1.86 4.96 4.32
N ALA A 134 0.64 4.46 4.05
CA ALA A 134 -0.27 5.13 3.12
C ALA A 134 -0.68 6.50 3.63
N ALA A 135 -0.78 6.71 4.95
CA ALA A 135 -1.07 8.02 5.55
C ALA A 135 -0.04 9.12 5.18
N SER A 136 1.20 8.75 4.84
CA SER A 136 2.26 9.69 4.45
C SER A 136 2.22 10.13 2.99
N ILE A 137 1.40 9.48 2.16
CA ILE A 137 1.24 9.85 0.76
C ILE A 137 0.60 11.25 0.66
N GLU A 138 1.22 12.13 -0.10
CA GLU A 138 0.73 13.48 -0.40
C GLU A 138 0.08 13.48 -1.78
N LEU A 139 -1.07 14.17 -1.91
CA LEU A 139 -1.65 14.47 -3.21
C LEU A 139 -1.39 15.94 -3.52
N ARG A 140 -0.55 16.22 -4.50
CA ARG A 140 -0.14 17.59 -4.87
C ARG A 140 -0.25 17.79 -6.37
N ASP A 141 -1.10 18.73 -6.77
CA ASP A 141 -1.29 19.12 -8.17
C ASP A 141 -1.60 17.95 -9.12
N GLY A 142 -2.38 16.97 -8.63
CA GLY A 142 -2.72 15.76 -9.38
C GLY A 142 -1.64 14.67 -9.39
N LEU A 143 -0.55 14.86 -8.64
CA LEU A 143 0.49 13.87 -8.43
C LEU A 143 0.29 13.14 -7.10
N ILE A 144 0.62 11.86 -7.11
CA ILE A 144 0.77 11.01 -5.93
C ILE A 144 2.23 11.07 -5.53
N ILE A 145 2.49 11.56 -4.31
CA ILE A 145 3.85 11.82 -3.84
C ILE A 145 4.12 10.97 -2.60
N ASN A 146 5.18 10.15 -2.67
CA ASN A 146 5.71 9.41 -1.54
C ASN A 146 7.13 9.88 -1.22
N ASN A 147 7.52 9.72 0.04
CA ASN A 147 8.86 10.03 0.50
C ASN A 147 9.47 8.80 1.14
N GLU A 148 10.68 8.45 0.72
CA GLU A 148 11.46 7.35 1.27
C GLU A 148 12.74 7.88 1.90
N ARG A 149 13.09 7.32 3.05
CA ARG A 149 14.36 7.66 3.70
C ARG A 149 15.46 6.75 3.17
N SER A 150 16.52 7.34 2.64
CA SER A 150 17.74 6.65 2.23
C SER A 150 18.82 6.67 3.32
N SER A 151 18.96 7.81 4.02
CA SER A 151 19.92 7.95 5.12
C SER A 151 19.38 8.86 6.23
N ALA A 152 20.20 9.21 7.24
CA ALA A 152 19.79 10.15 8.27
C ALA A 152 19.49 11.57 7.77
N ALA A 153 20.06 11.96 6.63
CA ALA A 153 19.88 13.29 6.05
C ALA A 153 19.30 13.25 4.63
N VAL A 154 19.24 12.09 3.98
CA VAL A 154 18.84 11.96 2.57
C VAL A 154 17.52 11.22 2.44
N TYR A 155 16.59 11.84 1.70
CA TYR A 155 15.29 11.30 1.35
C TYR A 155 15.11 11.34 -0.17
N TYR A 156 14.30 10.42 -0.70
CA TYR A 156 13.81 10.47 -2.06
C TYR A 156 12.33 10.83 -2.04
N GLU A 157 11.95 11.87 -2.77
CA GLU A 157 10.56 12.20 -3.08
C GLU A 157 10.27 11.68 -4.49
N THR A 158 9.35 10.73 -4.59
CA THR A 158 8.89 10.20 -5.87
C THR A 158 7.48 10.70 -6.13
N ALA A 159 7.28 11.29 -7.30
CA ALA A 159 6.00 11.78 -7.76
C ALA A 159 5.53 10.97 -8.95
N MET A 160 4.30 10.50 -8.87
CA MET A 160 3.66 9.65 -9.87
C MET A 160 2.34 10.25 -10.33
N THR A 161 1.93 9.86 -11.53
CA THR A 161 0.55 9.96 -11.99
C THR A 161 -0.01 8.56 -12.15
N THR A 162 -1.27 8.47 -12.57
CA THR A 162 -1.91 7.20 -12.91
C THR A 162 -2.29 7.18 -14.38
N ALA A 163 -1.99 6.08 -15.06
CA ALA A 163 -2.41 5.85 -16.42
C ALA A 163 -2.77 4.37 -16.60
N ASN A 164 -3.94 4.12 -17.18
CA ASN A 164 -4.47 2.77 -17.39
C ASN A 164 -4.50 1.89 -16.11
N GLY A 165 -4.74 2.51 -14.95
CA GLY A 165 -4.80 1.81 -13.67
C GLY A 165 -3.44 1.41 -13.08
N MET A 166 -2.34 1.97 -13.59
CA MET A 166 -0.98 1.75 -13.10
C MET A 166 -0.33 3.07 -12.70
N PHE A 167 0.65 3.03 -11.79
CA PHE A 167 1.53 4.17 -11.56
C PHE A 167 2.44 4.44 -12.76
N GLU A 168 2.62 5.71 -13.07
CA GLU A 168 3.65 6.20 -13.98
C GLU A 168 4.49 7.27 -13.28
N ASP A 169 5.79 7.03 -13.18
CA ASP A 169 6.74 7.95 -12.57
C ASP A 169 6.81 9.26 -13.36
N VAL A 170 6.64 10.38 -12.65
CA VAL A 170 6.80 11.73 -13.19
C VAL A 170 8.17 12.27 -12.83
N TYR A 171 8.57 12.19 -11.56
CA TYR A 171 9.94 12.48 -11.16
C TYR A 171 10.33 11.74 -9.89
N GLU A 172 11.64 11.61 -9.71
CA GLU A 172 12.26 11.27 -8.43
C GLU A 172 13.27 12.36 -8.08
N MET A 173 13.25 12.80 -6.83
CA MET A 173 14.07 13.88 -6.32
C MET A 173 14.80 13.44 -5.05
N GLU A 174 16.12 13.53 -5.07
CA GLU A 174 16.95 13.41 -3.88
C GLU A 174 16.91 14.73 -3.10
N ILE A 175 16.65 14.64 -1.80
CA ILE A 175 16.57 15.75 -0.85
C ILE A 175 17.62 15.52 0.24
N ASP A 176 18.67 16.35 0.26
CA ASP A 176 19.69 16.35 1.30
C ASP A 176 19.41 17.45 2.32
N TYR A 177 18.85 17.06 3.47
CA TYR A 177 18.53 17.97 4.58
C TYR A 177 19.77 18.56 5.26
N ALA A 178 20.93 17.89 5.20
CA ALA A 178 22.16 18.44 5.77
C ALA A 178 22.75 19.53 4.87
N ALA A 179 22.62 19.38 3.55
CA ALA A 179 23.08 20.35 2.57
C ALA A 179 22.04 21.42 2.23
N GLN A 180 20.77 21.22 2.60
CA GLN A 180 19.62 22.04 2.17
C GLN A 180 19.55 22.13 0.63
N ALA A 181 19.75 21.00 -0.04
CA ALA A 181 19.85 20.91 -1.48
C ALA A 181 18.94 19.83 -2.04
N CYS A 182 18.40 20.07 -3.24
CA CYS A 182 17.57 19.11 -3.94
C CYS A 182 18.12 18.82 -5.34
N SER A 183 18.02 17.58 -5.78
CA SER A 183 18.44 17.19 -7.13
C SER A 183 17.52 16.15 -7.74
N LEU A 184 17.19 16.31 -9.02
CA LEU A 184 16.40 15.34 -9.75
C LEU A 184 17.27 14.14 -10.16
N VAL A 185 16.74 12.95 -9.99
CA VAL A 185 17.39 11.71 -10.42
C VAL A 185 17.18 11.56 -11.95
N GLU A 186 18.24 11.14 -12.65
CA GLU A 186 18.21 10.95 -14.11
C GLU A 186 17.10 9.95 -14.49
N GLY A 187 16.24 10.32 -15.46
CA GLY A 187 15.15 9.47 -15.97
C GLY A 187 13.73 9.99 -15.74
N SER A 188 13.58 11.13 -15.06
CA SER A 188 12.27 11.69 -14.71
C SER A 188 11.48 12.24 -15.93
N ALA A 189 10.20 11.87 -16.05
CA ALA A 189 9.27 12.27 -17.13
C ALA A 189 8.58 13.63 -16.94
N PHE A 190 9.06 14.47 -16.02
CA PHE A 190 8.43 15.74 -15.59
C PHE A 190 8.08 16.70 -16.74
N ALA A 191 8.86 16.74 -17.82
CA ALA A 191 8.57 17.59 -18.98
C ALA A 191 7.25 17.22 -19.68
N SER A 192 6.92 15.92 -19.71
CA SER A 192 5.65 15.41 -20.26
C SER A 192 4.46 15.74 -19.36
N ALA A 193 4.71 15.93 -18.06
CA ALA A 193 3.73 16.41 -17.09
C ALA A 193 3.61 17.95 -17.06
N GLY A 194 4.30 18.66 -17.96
CA GLY A 194 4.29 20.13 -18.01
C GLY A 194 5.04 20.81 -16.86
N LEU A 195 5.92 20.07 -16.17
CA LEU A 195 6.73 20.56 -15.06
C LEU A 195 8.13 20.96 -15.55
N SER A 196 8.75 21.90 -14.84
CA SER A 196 10.12 22.34 -15.07
C SER A 196 11.04 21.79 -13.99
N ALA A 197 12.21 21.26 -14.40
CA ALA A 197 13.24 20.84 -13.47
C ALA A 197 13.68 21.98 -12.53
N GLU A 198 13.84 23.18 -13.07
CA GLU A 198 14.25 24.37 -12.32
C GLU A 198 13.19 24.75 -11.26
N ASP A 199 11.90 24.68 -11.62
CA ASP A 199 10.82 25.01 -10.71
C ASP A 199 10.69 23.97 -9.60
N LEU A 200 10.83 22.67 -9.92
CA LEU A 200 10.79 21.58 -8.94
C LEU A 200 11.92 21.70 -7.91
N ILE A 201 13.15 21.92 -8.37
CA ILE A 201 14.31 22.08 -7.48
C ILE A 201 14.16 23.36 -6.64
N THR A 202 13.78 24.48 -7.26
CA THR A 202 13.60 25.75 -6.54
C THR A 202 12.50 25.65 -5.48
N ALA A 203 11.39 24.98 -5.78
CA ALA A 203 10.31 24.75 -4.83
C ALA A 203 10.74 23.85 -3.67
N CYS A 204 11.56 22.83 -3.95
CA CYS A 204 12.13 21.97 -2.92
C CYS A 204 13.10 22.73 -2.00
N GLU A 205 13.98 23.55 -2.57
CA GLU A 205 14.98 24.31 -1.80
C GLU A 205 14.39 25.46 -0.99
N ALA A 206 13.19 25.92 -1.33
CA ALA A 206 12.45 26.95 -0.61
C ALA A 206 11.70 26.45 0.64
N ARG A 207 11.77 25.16 0.98
CA ARG A 207 11.13 24.57 2.16
C ARG A 207 11.76 25.06 3.47
N ASP A 208 11.02 24.92 4.57
CA ASP A 208 11.59 25.05 5.91
C ASP A 208 12.33 23.74 6.25
N TRP A 209 13.65 23.84 6.50
CA TRP A 209 14.56 22.71 6.76
C TRP A 209 14.78 22.47 8.26
#